data_AF-A0A5P8I4J7-F1
#
_entry.id   AF-A0A5P8I4J7-F1
#
_cell.length_a   1.000
_cell.length_b   1.000
_cell.length_c   1.000
_cell.angle_alpha   90.00
_cell.angle_beta   90.00
_cell.angle_gamma   90.00
#
_symmetry.space_group_name_H-M   'P 1'
#
loop_
_entity.id
_entity.type
_entity.pdbx_description
1 polymer ?
#
loop_
_entity_poly.entity_id
_entity_poly.type
_entity_poly.pdbx_seq_one_letter_code
_entity_poly.pdbx_strand_id
1 'polypeptide(L)' 'MFPALSYRISGLNPTKHYYFVVDFVLADACQWKFQTGSWSSCATAQKVQKDVNFYIHPKSPALGFDWMEYEV' A
#
# COMPACT_ATOMS: atom_id res chain seq x y z
N MET A 1 7.55 -6.43 1.10
CA MET A 1 8.41 -5.24 0.91
C MET A 1 9.40 -5.16 2.06
N PHE A 2 10.56 -4.52 1.87
CA PHE A 2 11.49 -4.21 2.96
C PHE A 2 11.80 -2.69 2.93
N PRO A 3 11.62 -1.97 4.05
CA PRO A 3 11.02 -2.44 5.31
C PRO A 3 9.56 -2.91 5.10
N ALA A 4 9.08 -3.73 6.03
CA ALA A 4 7.68 -4.16 6.02
C ALA A 4 6.76 -2.95 6.25
N LEU A 5 5.59 -2.96 5.60
CA LEU A 5 4.55 -1.96 5.82
C LEU A 5 3.79 -2.37 7.08
N SER A 6 4.17 -1.81 8.24
CA SER A 6 3.58 -2.09 9.56
C SER A 6 2.99 -0.82 10.15
N TYR A 7 1.75 -0.87 10.62
CA TYR A 7 1.07 0.27 11.22
C TYR A 7 0.27 -0.08 12.47
N ARG A 8 0.24 0.84 13.43
CA ARG A 8 -0.69 0.78 14.57
C ARG A 8 -1.94 1.58 14.28
N ILE A 9 -3.10 0.95 14.43
CA ILE A 9 -4.40 1.55 14.14
C ILE A 9 -5.10 1.95 15.43
N SER A 10 -5.87 3.04 15.40
CA SER A 10 -6.72 3.48 16.51
C SER A 10 -7.97 4.19 16.00
N GLY A 11 -9.01 4.30 16.83
CA GLY A 11 -10.23 5.07 16.53
C GLY A 11 -11.31 4.35 15.72
N LEU A 12 -11.15 3.05 15.43
CA LEU A 12 -12.21 2.25 14.80
C LEU A 12 -13.33 1.93 15.80
N ASN A 13 -14.55 1.70 15.29
CA ASN A 13 -15.62 1.17 16.14
C ASN A 13 -15.32 -0.29 16.48
N PRO A 14 -15.19 -0.67 17.77
CA PRO A 14 -14.80 -2.03 18.16
C PRO A 14 -15.71 -3.14 17.62
N THR A 15 -17.00 -2.86 17.37
CA THR A 15 -18.00 -3.87 16.97
C THR A 15 -18.29 -3.92 15.48
N LYS A 16 -17.62 -3.08 14.66
CA LYS A 16 -17.79 -3.04 13.20
C LYS A 16 -16.67 -3.80 12.52
N HIS A 17 -16.98 -4.43 11.39
CA HIS A 17 -15.98 -5.10 10.55
C HIS A 17 -15.38 -4.12 9.55
N TYR A 18 -14.08 -4.26 9.32
CA TYR A 18 -13.31 -3.46 8.37
C TYR A 18 -12.48 -4.36 7.48
N TYR A 19 -12.33 -3.95 6.22
CA TYR A 19 -11.34 -4.49 5.30
C TYR A 19 -10.14 -3.56 5.26
N PHE A 20 -8.94 -4.13 5.30
CA PHE A 20 -7.70 -3.41 5.11
C PHE A 20 -7.12 -3.78 3.76
N VAL A 21 -6.94 -2.77 2.90
CA VAL A 21 -6.55 -2.94 1.51
C VAL A 21 -5.40 -1.98 1.21
N VAL A 22 -4.35 -2.49 0.58
CA VAL A 22 -3.17 -1.73 0.16
C VAL A 22 -3.14 -1.69 -1.36
N ASP A 23 -2.95 -0.50 -1.92
CA ASP A 23 -2.76 -0.27 -3.35
C ASP A 23 -1.47 0.54 -3.56
N PHE A 24 -0.77 0.28 -4.66
CA PHE A 24 0.41 1.04 -5.06
C PHE A 24 0.05 1.94 -6.23
N VAL A 25 -0.02 3.24 -5.94
CA VAL A 25 -0.18 4.27 -6.96
C VAL A 25 1.19 4.79 -7.40
N LEU A 26 1.31 5.10 -8.69
CA LEU A 26 2.49 5.76 -9.21
C LEU A 26 2.69 7.10 -8.50
N ALA A 27 3.90 7.36 -8.01
CA ALA A 27 4.26 8.65 -7.42
C ALA A 27 4.35 9.76 -8.48
N ASP A 28 4.79 9.42 -9.68
CA ASP A 28 4.87 10.29 -10.84
C ASP A 28 4.68 9.52 -12.16
N ALA A 29 4.59 10.26 -13.27
CA ALA A 29 4.48 9.70 -14.61
C ALA A 29 5.85 9.55 -15.29
N CYS A 30 6.94 9.38 -14.54
CA CYS A 30 8.29 9.26 -15.08
C CYS A 30 8.77 7.81 -15.08
N GLN A 31 9.41 7.41 -16.17
CA GLN A 31 10.27 6.23 -16.18
C GLN A 31 11.66 6.66 -15.71
N TRP A 32 12.16 6.00 -14.66
CA TRP A 32 13.40 6.37 -13.99
C TRP A 32 14.55 5.45 -14.41
N LYS A 33 15.74 6.03 -14.57
CA LYS A 33 17.00 5.31 -14.83
C LYS A 33 18.04 5.73 -13.80
N PHE A 34 18.79 4.76 -13.28
CA PHE A 34 19.92 5.02 -12.40
C PHE A 34 21.25 4.93 -13.18
N GLN A 35 22.01 6.03 -13.22
CA GLN A 35 23.34 6.08 -13.83
C GLN A 35 24.28 6.94 -12.97
N THR A 36 25.54 6.49 -12.86
CA THR A 36 26.62 7.20 -12.16
C THR A 36 26.23 7.72 -10.77
N GLY A 37 25.50 6.90 -10.00
CA GLY A 37 25.10 7.26 -8.63
C GLY A 37 23.86 8.15 -8.53
N SER A 38 23.18 8.47 -9.64
CA SER A 38 22.04 9.39 -9.68
C SER A 38 20.84 8.82 -10.43
N TRP A 39 19.64 9.19 -9.98
CA TRP A 39 18.38 8.91 -10.67
C TRP A 39 18.02 10.05 -11.63
N SER A 40 17.62 9.71 -12.84
CA SER A 40 17.15 10.67 -13.86
C SER A 40 15.95 10.11 -14.61
N SER A 41 14.99 10.96 -14.97
CA SER A 41 13.87 10.58 -15.84
C SER A 41 14.37 10.33 -17.27
N CYS A 42 13.96 9.23 -17.88
CA CYS A 42 14.35 8.90 -19.26
C CYS A 42 13.17 8.85 -20.25
N ALA A 43 11.94 8.65 -19.77
CA ALA A 43 10.72 8.62 -20.58
C ALA A 43 9.48 8.88 -19.71
N THR A 44 8.30 8.88 -20.33
CA THR A 44 7.02 8.85 -19.62
C THR A 44 6.71 7.42 -19.19
N ALA A 45 6.33 7.21 -17.93
CA ALA A 45 5.89 5.92 -17.43
C ALA A 45 4.68 5.42 -18.24
N GLN A 46 4.72 4.14 -18.62
CA GLN A 46 3.57 3.52 -19.26
C GLN A 46 2.39 3.52 -18.29
N LYS A 47 1.20 3.90 -18.77
CA LYS A 47 -0.02 3.72 -17.99
C LYS A 47 -0.20 2.23 -17.74
N VAL A 48 0.03 1.81 -16.49
CA VAL A 48 -0.31 0.46 -16.04
C VAL A 48 -1.82 0.34 -16.20
N GLN A 49 -2.28 -0.59 -17.05
CA GLN A 49 -3.70 -0.93 -17.10
C GLN A 49 -4.08 -1.40 -15.69
N LYS A 50 -5.11 -0.75 -15.11
CA LYS A 50 -5.63 -1.08 -13.77
C LYS A 50 -6.38 -2.40 -13.82
N ASP A 51 -5.71 -3.48 -14.18
CA ASP A 51 -6.10 -4.78 -13.68
C ASP A 51 -5.83 -4.74 -12.18
N VAL A 52 -6.87 -5.04 -11.43
CA VAL A 52 -7.01 -4.74 -10.00
C VAL A 52 -5.84 -5.33 -9.19
N ASN A 53 -4.86 -4.50 -8.86
CA ASN A 53 -3.64 -4.88 -8.13
C ASN A 53 -3.67 -4.34 -6.69
N PHE A 54 -4.79 -4.51 -6.00
CA PHE A 54 -4.81 -4.26 -4.56
C PHE A 54 -4.50 -5.54 -3.78
N TYR A 55 -3.79 -5.38 -2.66
CA TYR A 55 -3.56 -6.43 -1.68
C TYR A 55 -4.58 -6.29 -0.56
N ILE A 56 -5.39 -7.33 -0.33
CA ILE A 56 -6.27 -7.40 0.84
C ILE A 56 -5.49 -8.07 1.97
N HIS A 57 -5.45 -7.43 3.14
CA HIS A 57 -4.79 -8.01 4.31
C HIS A 57 -5.46 -9.36 4.68
N PRO A 58 -4.72 -10.43 5.01
CA PRO A 58 -5.27 -11.78 5.16
C PRO A 58 -6.30 -11.93 6.30
N LYS A 59 -6.22 -11.05 7.30
CA LYS A 59 -7.21 -10.99 8.39
C LYS A 59 -8.52 -10.30 7.98
N SER A 60 -8.62 -9.72 6.79
CA SER A 60 -9.83 -9.02 6.37
C SER A 60 -10.94 -10.02 5.97
N PRO A 61 -12.20 -9.76 6.34
CA PRO A 61 -12.64 -8.72 7.27
C PRO A 61 -12.38 -9.12 8.74
N ALA A 62 -12.01 -8.16 9.58
CA ALA A 62 -11.91 -8.32 11.04
C ALA A 62 -12.58 -7.15 11.78
N LEU A 63 -12.86 -7.32 13.07
CA LEU A 63 -13.48 -6.28 13.89
C LEU A 63 -12.51 -5.12 14.11
N GLY A 64 -13.05 -3.93 14.32
CA GLY A 64 -12.26 -2.76 14.71
C GLY A 64 -11.44 -3.03 15.97
N PHE A 65 -11.95 -3.85 16.90
CA PHE A 65 -11.20 -4.30 18.07
C PHE A 65 -9.92 -5.05 17.67
N ASP A 66 -10.03 -6.08 16.83
CA ASP A 66 -8.90 -6.92 16.41
C ASP A 66 -7.81 -6.11 15.69
N TRP A 67 -8.23 -5.14 14.86
CA TRP A 67 -7.31 -4.25 14.12
C TRP A 67 -6.55 -3.27 15.03
N MET A 68 -7.12 -2.90 16.17
CA MET A 68 -6.50 -1.95 17.10
C MET A 68 -5.66 -2.64 18.19
N GLU A 69 -5.68 -3.97 18.28
CA GLU A 69 -4.99 -4.74 19.31
C GLU A 69 -3.48 -4.87 19.04
N TYR A 70 -3.10 -5.09 17.77
CA TYR A 70 -1.71 -5.29 17.34
C TYR A 70 -1.37 -4.43 16.12
N GLU A 71 -0.07 -4.33 15.81
CA GLU A 71 0.34 -3.77 14.51
C GLU A 71 -0.16 -4.64 13.36
N VAL A 72 -0.58 -3.97 12.29
CA VAL A 72 -1.08 -4.54 11.03
C VAL A 72 0.03 -4.50 9.99
#